data_AF-A0A815TB67-F1
#
_entry.id   AF-A0A815TB67-F1
#
_cell.length_a   1.000
_cell.length_b   1.000
_cell.length_c   1.000
_cell.angle_alpha   90.00
_cell.angle_beta   90.00
_cell.angle_gamma   90.00
#
_symmetry.space_group_name_H-M   'P 1'
#
loop_
_entity.id
_entity.type
_entity.pdbx_description
1 polymer ?
#
loop_
_entity_poly.entity_id
_entity_poly.type
_entity_poly.pdbx_seq_one_letter_code
_entity_poly.pdbx_strand_id
1 'polypeptide(L)' 'MENQSSTLKRPTKRDFNALPEKVLLAVFSYLPHAELLRCARVCRLWRALSQNSKLWKTVFLR' A
#
# COMPACT_ATOMS: atom_id res chain seq x y z
N MET A 1 -8.74 2.13 26.87
CA MET A 1 -9.37 1.92 25.55
C MET A 1 -8.45 2.60 24.54
N GLU A 2 -7.63 1.97 23.70
CA GLU A 2 -7.49 0.61 23.21
C GLU A 2 -5.99 0.26 23.19
N ASN A 3 -5.64 -0.96 23.63
CA ASN A 3 -4.29 -1.48 23.60
C ASN A 3 -3.79 -1.53 22.14
N GLN A 4 -2.79 -0.71 21.81
CA GLN A 4 -2.07 -0.84 20.55
C GLN A 4 -1.19 -2.09 20.61
N SER A 5 -1.81 -3.25 20.45
CA SER A 5 -1.13 -4.50 20.13
C SER A 5 -0.52 -4.36 18.74
N SER A 6 0.65 -3.75 18.65
CA SER A 6 1.56 -3.85 17.53
C SER A 6 2.07 -5.30 17.48
N THR A 7 1.24 -6.18 16.93
CA THR A 7 1.67 -7.51 16.51
C THR A 7 2.72 -7.32 15.42
N LEU A 8 4.00 -7.32 15.82
CA LEU A 8 5.12 -7.54 14.92
C LEU A 8 5.00 -8.99 14.44
N LYS A 9 4.08 -9.23 13.49
CA LYS A 9 4.03 -10.51 12.78
C LYS A 9 5.37 -10.65 12.08
N ARG A 10 6.12 -11.70 12.44
CA ARG A 10 7.29 -12.14 11.66
C ARG A 10 6.83 -12.21 10.20
N PRO A 11 7.49 -11.51 9.26
CA PRO A 11 7.13 -11.60 7.86
C PRO A 11 7.31 -13.05 7.45
N THR A 12 6.19 -13.74 7.24
CA THR A 12 6.19 -15.06 6.65
C THR A 12 6.63 -14.89 5.20
N LYS A 13 7.33 -15.87 4.64
CA LYS A 13 8.00 -15.80 3.33
C LYS A 13 7.11 -15.37 2.13
N ARG A 14 5.81 -15.21 2.31
CA ARG A 14 4.82 -14.85 1.28
C ARG A 14 3.89 -13.69 1.67
N ASP A 15 4.28 -12.85 2.63
CA ASP A 15 3.50 -11.67 2.96
C ASP A 15 3.68 -10.58 1.90
N PHE A 16 2.58 -10.18 1.23
CA PHE A 16 2.60 -9.08 0.26
C PHE A 16 3.12 -7.76 0.89
N ASN A 17 2.91 -7.59 2.20
CA ASN A 17 3.39 -6.45 2.97
C ASN A 17 4.90 -6.50 3.28
N ALA A 18 5.57 -7.63 3.04
CA ALA A 18 7.02 -7.77 3.17
C ALA A 18 7.77 -7.35 1.90
N LEU A 19 7.05 -7.07 0.80
CA LEU A 19 7.64 -6.54 -0.43
C LEU A 19 8.19 -5.12 -0.21
N PRO A 20 9.30 -4.75 -0.85
CA PRO A 20 9.81 -3.39 -0.81
C PRO A 20 8.77 -2.38 -1.29
N GLU A 21 8.73 -1.21 -0.66
CA GLU A 21 7.77 -0.14 -0.97
C GLU A 21 7.74 0.22 -2.46
N LYS A 22 8.91 0.27 -3.09
CA LYS A 22 9.06 0.58 -4.52
C LYS A 22 8.33 -0.41 -5.44
N VAL A 23 8.30 -1.69 -5.07
CA VAL A 23 7.60 -2.73 -5.83
C VAL A 23 6.10 -2.57 -5.68
N LEU A 24 5.62 -2.33 -4.46
CA LEU A 24 4.20 -2.09 -4.18
C LEU A 24 3.69 -0.84 -4.90
N LEU A 25 4.47 0.25 -4.87
CA LEU A 25 4.18 1.47 -5.62
C LEU A 25 4.12 1.22 -7.14
N ALA A 26 5.01 0.39 -7.68
CA ALA A 26 4.99 0.03 -9.09
C ALA A 26 3.77 -0.83 -9.45
N VAL A 27 3.32 -1.74 -8.58
CA VAL A 27 2.06 -2.46 -8.79
C VAL A 27 0.89 -1.49 -8.79
N PHE A 28 0.85 -0.58 -7.81
CA PHE A 28 -0.22 0.39 -7.64
C PHE A 28 -0.29 1.38 -8.82
N SER A 29 0.81 1.64 -9.54
CA SER A 29 0.79 2.54 -10.71
C SER A 29 0.10 1.93 -11.94
N TYR A 30 -0.17 0.63 -11.94
CA TYR A 30 -1.01 -0.03 -12.96
C TYR A 30 -2.51 0.02 -12.62
N LEU A 31 -2.88 0.38 -11.39
CA LEU A 31 -4.28 0.42 -10.98
C LEU A 31 -4.89 1.82 -11.26
N PRO A 32 -6.13 1.89 -11.76
CA PRO A 32 -6.84 3.16 -11.89
C PRO A 32 -7.22 3.73 -10.51
N HIS A 33 -7.49 5.04 -10.45
CA HIS A 33 -7.79 5.80 -9.22
C HIS A 33 -8.84 5.11 -8.33
N ALA A 34 -9.92 4.62 -8.93
CA ALA A 34 -11.00 3.97 -8.18
C ALA A 34 -10.54 2.68 -7.48
N GLU A 35 -9.63 1.91 -8.10
CA GLU A 35 -9.06 0.71 -7.49
C GLU A 35 -8.06 1.05 -6.38
N LEU A 36 -7.27 2.11 -6.53
CA LEU A 36 -6.37 2.58 -5.47
C LEU A 36 -7.12 2.96 -4.19
N LEU A 37 -8.28 3.61 -4.31
CA LEU A 37 -9.14 3.93 -3.18
C LEU A 37 -9.72 2.68 -2.51
N ARG A 38 -9.99 1.61 -3.27
CA ARG A 38 -10.39 0.30 -2.71
C ARG A 38 -9.21 -0.35 -1.98
N CYS A 39 -8.02 -0.35 -2.57
CA CYS A 39 -6.79 -0.87 -1.97
C CYS A 39 -6.43 -0.18 -0.63
N ALA A 40 -6.73 1.12 -0.50
CA ALA A 40 -6.51 1.89 0.72
C ALA A 40 -7.24 1.34 1.96
N ARG A 41 -8.27 0.50 1.76
CA ARG A 41 -9.10 -0.07 2.84
C ARG A 41 -8.60 -1.42 3.35
N VAL A 42 -7.60 -2.02 2.70
CA VAL A 42 -7.13 -3.39 3.03
C VAL A 42 -6.31 -3.43 4.32
N CYS A 43 -5.30 -2.57 4.45
CA CYS A 43 -4.47 -2.49 5.64
C CYS A 43 -3.80 -1.11 5.77
N ARG A 44 -3.16 -0.85 6.91
CA ARG A 44 -2.50 0.45 7.18
C ARG A 44 -1.38 0.76 6.18
N LEU A 45 -0.60 -0.24 5.76
CA LEU A 45 0.48 -0.08 4.77
C LEU A 45 -0.10 0.31 3.41
N TRP A 46 -1.13 -0.40 2.94
CA TRP A 46 -1.74 -0.12 1.64
C TRP A 46 -2.42 1.25 1.62
N ARG A 47 -3.00 1.67 2.75
CA ARG A 47 -3.50 3.03 2.94
C ARG A 47 -2.38 4.06 2.76
N ALA A 48 -1.26 3.90 3.46
CA ALA A 48 -0.12 4.81 3.34
C ALA A 48 0.43 4.87 1.90
N LEU A 49 0.49 3.73 1.21
CA LEU A 49 0.96 3.66 -0.17
C LEU A 49 0.02 4.31 -1.16
N SER A 50 -1.29 4.04 -1.06
CA SER A 50 -2.30 4.63 -1.94
C SER A 50 -2.34 6.17 -1.86
N GLN A 51 -1.97 6.73 -0.71
CA GLN A 51 -1.90 8.18 -0.48
C GLN A 51 -0.56 8.81 -0.90
N ASN A 52 0.42 8.02 -1.35
CA ASN A 52 1.74 8.53 -1.66
C ASN A 52 1.73 9.42 -2.91
N SER A 53 2.08 10.70 -2.78
CA SER A 53 2.12 11.68 -3.89
C SER A 53 2.94 11.24 -5.12
N LYS A 54 3.90 10.32 -4.95
CA LYS A 54 4.69 9.77 -6.08
C LYS A 54 3.86 8.90 -7.03
N LEU A 55 2.86 8.19 -6.50
CA LEU A 55 1.89 7.44 -7.32
C LEU A 55 1.06 8.40 -8.17
N TRP A 56 0.51 9.42 -7.53
CA TRP A 56 -0.34 10.43 -8.19
C TRP A 56 0.38 11.14 -9.33
N LYS A 57 1.64 11.57 -9.14
CA LYS A 57 2.43 12.18 -10.23
C LYS A 57 2.58 11.27 -11.45
N THR A 58 2.80 9.98 -11.24
CA THR A 58 2.95 9.01 -12.33
C THR A 58 1.62 8.71 -13.03
N VAL A 59 0.52 8.71 -12.28
CA VAL A 59 -0.83 8.46 -12.80
C VAL A 59 -1.34 9.63 -13.66
N PHE A 60 -0.96 10.88 -13.34
CA PHE A 60 -1.34 12.06 -14.14
C PHE A 60 -0.48 12.28 -15.40
N LEU A 61 0.66 11.59 -15.52
CA LEU A 61 1.56 11.67 -16.68
C LEU A 61 1.24 10.61 -17.76
N ARG A 62 0.14 9.88 -17.62
CA ARG A 62 -0.24 8.76 -18.46
C ARG A 62 -1.49 9.05 -19.28
#